data_AF-A0A453Q752-F1
#
_entry.id   AF-A0A453Q752-F1
#
_cell.length_a   1.000
_cell.length_b   1.000
_cell.length_c   1.000
_cell.angle_alpha   90.00
_cell.angle_beta   90.00
_cell.angle_gamma   90.00
#
_symmetry.space_group_name_H-M   'P 1'
#
loop_
_entity.id
_entity.type
_entity.pdbx_description
1 polymer ?
#
loop_
_entity_poly.entity_id
_entity_poly.type
_entity_poly.pdbx_seq_one_letter_code
_entity_poly.pdbx_strand_id
1 'polypeptide(L)'
;LDEALPGLLADVLGHAYALASAERSPAAQSYILLLASAARGAVRLGRLGSSASILAVSGPPVPFSVPAHLLSSPPPLASAAPPSEQNVREIRKVLALVMERPQVLTPAAAMEVTAIVAEVATAVLEWAPAIAAHVKVQFSGMAYSSSPMLLHSVLTLFAKFPDAFGAEDERKMARRLASAACEAHRPLPVRLLVLHWLLGSGRFRDSVPGLAKWFYPGMFDPLALKAKKLDCLGFVAATVDSDKVEGGSYGQQTTEFIDDGLVCVSAFRWLPAWSTETSVAFRALHRVLVGAAPHGTNDKGCSGAGELLNSTTFHHFQAMLVDMASEHRSLVPVIADFINRLLACTTHRWVGEQLLRTFDECLLPRLEPGYQLASYYPLFEKIAQNEAVPQLRLIELLTKQMVCLAKKHDPDTELKSWSQGSKVVGICRIMLKHHHSSHIFLPLTHLLVRTIESFPDLEIRDHARYL
;
A
#
# COMPACT_ATOMS: atom_id res chain seq x y z
N LEU A 1 -7.32 12.49 36.26
CA LEU A 1 -6.66 12.82 37.55
C LEU A 1 -5.29 12.18 37.65
N ASP A 2 -5.16 10.85 37.59
CA ASP A 2 -3.85 10.19 37.58
C ASP A 2 -2.99 10.56 36.34
N GLU A 3 -3.59 10.84 35.18
CA GLU A 3 -2.87 11.42 34.04
C GLU A 3 -2.35 12.85 34.29
N ALA A 4 -3.04 13.63 35.12
CA ALA A 4 -2.65 14.99 35.47
C ALA A 4 -1.65 15.03 36.65
N LEU A 5 -1.63 13.97 37.47
CA LEU A 5 -0.77 13.79 38.63
C LEU A 5 -0.22 12.35 38.61
N PRO A 6 0.82 12.07 37.80
CA PRO A 6 1.35 10.72 37.63
C PRO A 6 1.81 10.13 38.96
N GLY A 7 1.27 8.96 39.32
CA GLY A 7 1.66 8.26 40.54
C GLY A 7 0.78 8.55 41.76
N LEU A 8 -0.28 9.35 41.59
CA LEU A 8 -1.28 9.58 42.63
C LEU A 8 -1.79 8.27 43.26
N LEU A 9 -1.99 7.24 42.42
CA LEU A 9 -2.51 5.95 42.85
C LEU A 9 -1.43 4.94 43.26
N ALA A 10 -0.14 5.27 43.12
CA ALA A 10 0.96 4.33 43.33
C ALA A 10 1.04 3.84 44.79
N ASP A 11 0.80 4.73 45.75
CA ASP A 11 0.88 4.43 47.18
C ASP A 11 -0.33 3.60 47.69
N VAL A 12 -1.37 3.43 46.87
CA VAL A 12 -2.60 2.69 47.20
C VAL A 12 -2.65 1.32 46.49
N LEU A 13 -1.54 0.89 45.86
CA LEU A 13 -1.48 -0.36 45.09
C LEU A 13 -1.91 -1.60 45.91
N GLY A 14 -1.44 -1.71 47.16
CA GLY A 14 -1.82 -2.80 48.07
C GLY A 14 -3.32 -2.84 48.36
N HIS A 15 -3.93 -1.68 48.69
CA HIS A 15 -5.37 -1.59 48.92
C HIS A 15 -6.18 -1.87 47.64
N ALA A 16 -5.74 -1.36 46.49
CA ALA A 16 -6.38 -1.62 45.21
C ALA A 16 -6.35 -3.11 44.85
N TYR A 17 -5.25 -3.81 45.16
CA TYR A 17 -5.14 -5.26 44.97
C TYR A 17 -6.11 -6.04 45.87
N ALA A 18 -6.21 -5.67 47.15
CA ALA A 18 -7.16 -6.28 48.08
C ALA A 18 -8.62 -6.07 47.63
N LEU A 19 -8.98 -4.86 47.20
CA LEU A 19 -10.31 -4.55 46.70
C LEU A 19 -10.64 -5.30 45.41
N ALA A 20 -9.75 -5.26 44.41
CA ALA A 20 -9.96 -5.94 43.14
C ALA A 20 -10.05 -7.47 43.30
N SER A 21 -9.28 -8.07 44.22
CA SER A 21 -9.32 -9.51 44.47
C SER A 21 -10.61 -9.96 45.17
N ALA A 22 -11.17 -9.12 46.04
CA ALA A 22 -12.43 -9.38 46.75
C ALA A 22 -13.68 -9.09 45.89
N GLU A 23 -13.55 -8.25 44.86
CA GLU A 23 -14.67 -7.78 44.07
C GLU A 23 -15.36 -8.90 43.25
N ARG A 24 -16.69 -8.98 43.36
CA ARG A 24 -17.53 -9.96 42.64
C ARG A 24 -18.75 -9.34 41.98
N SER A 25 -18.94 -8.02 42.10
CA SER A 25 -20.08 -7.29 41.54
C SER A 25 -19.81 -6.79 40.11
N PRO A 26 -20.81 -6.20 39.44
CA PRO A 26 -20.63 -5.55 38.14
C PRO A 26 -19.61 -4.40 38.13
N ALA A 27 -19.18 -3.90 39.29
CA ALA A 27 -18.14 -2.87 39.40
C ALA A 27 -16.71 -3.40 39.13
N ALA A 28 -16.54 -4.72 38.93
CA ALA A 28 -15.25 -5.37 38.76
C ALA A 28 -14.35 -4.71 37.69
N GLN A 29 -14.90 -4.23 36.57
CA GLN A 29 -14.12 -3.52 35.54
C GLN A 29 -13.41 -2.28 36.13
N SER A 30 -14.11 -1.48 36.93
CA SER A 30 -13.56 -0.24 37.50
C SER A 30 -12.42 -0.54 38.49
N TYR A 31 -12.55 -1.60 39.29
CA TYR A 31 -11.50 -2.03 40.21
C TYR A 31 -10.27 -2.59 39.48
N ILE A 32 -10.46 -3.33 38.39
CA ILE A 32 -9.36 -3.81 37.55
C ILE A 32 -8.60 -2.64 36.91
N LEU A 33 -9.31 -1.64 36.38
CA LEU A 33 -8.71 -0.44 35.80
C LEU A 33 -7.95 0.39 36.85
N LEU A 34 -8.53 0.52 38.06
CA LEU A 34 -7.88 1.19 39.18
C LEU A 34 -6.59 0.48 39.58
N LEU A 35 -6.63 -0.85 39.72
CA LEU A 35 -5.48 -1.68 40.05
C LEU A 35 -4.38 -1.56 38.97
N ALA A 36 -4.76 -1.66 37.70
CA ALA A 36 -3.82 -1.51 36.59
C ALA A 36 -3.17 -0.12 36.60
N SER A 37 -3.95 0.94 36.80
CA SER A 37 -3.43 2.32 36.86
C SER A 37 -2.47 2.54 38.03
N ALA A 38 -2.81 2.03 39.22
CA ALA A 38 -1.93 2.05 40.39
C ALA A 38 -0.61 1.31 40.12
N ALA A 39 -0.66 0.16 39.45
CA ALA A 39 0.51 -0.61 39.07
C ALA A 39 1.40 0.17 38.09
N ARG A 40 0.82 0.83 37.08
CA ARG A 40 1.52 1.73 36.15
C ARG A 40 2.24 2.85 36.90
N GLY A 41 1.54 3.50 37.83
CA GLY A 41 2.12 4.56 38.66
C GLY A 41 3.31 4.07 39.50
N ALA A 42 3.18 2.91 40.15
CA ALA A 42 4.26 2.33 40.96
C ALA A 42 5.52 2.03 40.13
N VAL A 43 5.35 1.53 38.89
CA VAL A 43 6.46 1.29 37.96
C VAL A 43 7.11 2.58 37.49
N ARG A 44 6.33 3.58 37.06
CA ARG A 44 6.84 4.88 36.60
C ARG A 44 7.64 5.63 37.67
N LEU A 45 7.25 5.47 38.94
CA LEU A 45 7.96 6.04 40.09
C LEU A 45 9.16 5.22 40.56
N GLY A 46 9.50 4.11 39.89
CA GLY A 46 10.66 3.28 40.26
C GLY A 46 10.50 2.53 41.59
N ARG A 47 9.26 2.35 42.10
CA ARG A 47 9.01 1.72 43.41
C ARG A 47 9.46 0.27 43.47
N LEU A 48 9.62 -0.39 42.32
CA LEU A 48 10.12 -1.75 42.26
C LEU A 48 11.52 -1.91 42.87
N GLY A 49 12.37 -0.88 42.78
CA GLY A 49 13.71 -0.86 43.39
C GLY A 49 13.73 -0.62 44.90
N SER A 50 12.57 -0.35 45.53
CA SER A 50 12.48 -0.17 46.97
C SER A 50 12.67 -1.49 47.72
N SER A 51 13.24 -1.42 48.93
CA SER A 51 13.29 -2.56 49.87
C SER A 51 11.94 -2.86 50.51
N ALA A 52 10.98 -1.93 50.43
CA ALA A 52 9.63 -2.13 50.92
C ALA A 52 8.75 -2.88 49.90
N SER A 53 7.83 -3.70 50.42
CA SER A 53 6.79 -4.38 49.63
C SER A 53 5.85 -3.37 48.97
N ILE A 54 5.65 -3.50 47.66
CA ILE A 54 4.71 -2.67 46.90
C ILE A 54 3.24 -3.00 47.17
N LEU A 55 2.97 -4.18 47.74
CA LEU A 55 1.64 -4.61 48.19
C LEU A 55 1.40 -4.42 49.68
N ALA A 56 2.35 -3.82 50.42
CA ALA A 56 2.15 -3.52 51.83
C ALA A 56 0.96 -2.55 52.01
N VAL A 57 -0.03 -3.01 52.78
CA VAL A 57 -1.19 -2.21 53.16
C VAL A 57 -0.92 -1.64 54.55
N SER A 58 -0.73 -0.32 54.64
CA SER A 58 -0.63 0.37 55.93
C SER A 58 -1.97 1.05 56.25
N GLY A 59 -2.62 0.66 57.35
CA GLY A 59 -3.87 1.25 57.85
C GLY A 59 -5.01 1.40 56.83
N PRO A 60 -6.15 1.99 57.21
CA PRO A 60 -7.10 2.52 56.24
C PRO A 60 -6.47 3.73 55.52
N PRO A 61 -6.71 3.92 54.21
CA PRO A 61 -6.22 5.10 53.51
C PRO A 61 -6.82 6.36 54.14
N VAL A 62 -5.98 7.34 54.46
CA VAL A 62 -6.45 8.61 55.03
C VAL A 62 -7.13 9.41 53.91
N PRO A 63 -8.40 9.82 54.07
CA PRO A 63 -9.08 10.64 53.06
C PRO A 63 -8.28 11.91 52.75
N PHE A 64 -8.15 12.26 51.47
CA PHE A 64 -7.47 13.47 50.99
C PHE A 64 -5.96 13.54 51.28
N SER A 65 -5.30 12.43 51.64
CA SER A 65 -3.84 12.40 51.76
C SER A 65 -3.19 12.54 50.39
N VAL A 66 -2.34 13.55 50.22
CA VAL A 66 -1.53 13.72 49.01
C VAL A 66 -0.25 12.89 49.16
N PRO A 67 0.09 12.03 48.19
CA PRO A 67 1.34 11.29 48.17
C PRO A 67 2.57 12.19 48.37
N ALA A 68 3.50 11.76 49.22
CA ALA A 68 4.67 12.55 49.58
C ALA A 68 5.55 12.92 48.37
N HIS A 69 5.58 12.05 47.35
CA HIS A 69 6.33 12.28 46.11
C HIS A 69 5.77 13.43 45.25
N LEU A 70 4.49 13.79 45.42
CA LEU A 70 3.87 14.96 44.77
C LEU A 70 4.11 16.26 45.54
N LEU A 71 4.48 16.16 46.83
CA LEU A 71 4.80 17.29 47.70
C LEU A 71 6.29 17.64 47.67
N SER A 72 7.15 16.69 47.24
CA SER A 72 8.59 16.88 47.09
C SER A 72 8.97 17.38 45.69
N SER A 73 9.94 18.30 45.60
CA SER A 73 10.59 18.69 44.32
C SER A 73 11.11 17.43 43.61
N PRO A 74 10.99 17.31 42.26
CA PRO A 74 11.33 16.09 41.55
C PRO A 74 12.77 15.69 41.89
N PRO A 75 13.01 14.45 42.35
CA PRO A 75 14.37 13.99 42.57
C PRO A 75 15.12 14.05 41.23
N PRO A 76 16.41 14.44 41.21
CA PRO A 76 17.23 14.30 40.02
C PRO A 76 17.17 12.84 39.60
N LEU A 77 16.87 12.57 38.31
CA LEU A 77 16.76 11.25 37.68
C LEU A 77 17.41 10.16 38.53
N ALA A 78 16.64 9.60 39.46
CA ALA A 78 17.19 8.67 40.43
C ALA A 78 17.72 7.49 39.62
N SER A 79 19.00 7.17 39.78
CA SER A 79 19.56 5.92 39.28
C SER A 79 18.62 4.81 39.72
N ALA A 80 17.87 4.23 38.77
CA ALA A 80 16.86 3.24 39.08
C ALA A 80 17.58 2.05 39.71
N ALA A 81 17.50 1.93 41.03
CA ALA A 81 17.99 0.76 41.72
C ALA A 81 17.32 -0.46 41.06
N PRO A 82 18.06 -1.55 40.80
CA PRO A 82 17.46 -2.73 40.19
C PRO A 82 16.28 -3.18 41.05
N PRO A 83 15.18 -3.64 40.42
CA PRO A 83 13.99 -4.03 41.14
C PRO A 83 14.29 -5.18 42.10
N SER A 84 13.73 -5.11 43.31
CA SER A 84 13.89 -6.19 44.29
C SER A 84 13.13 -7.45 43.83
N GLU A 85 13.70 -8.64 44.06
CA GLU A 85 13.06 -9.90 43.66
C GLU A 85 11.64 -10.06 44.26
N GLN A 86 11.45 -9.54 45.48
CA GLN A 86 10.16 -9.49 46.14
C GLN A 86 9.17 -8.65 45.33
N ASN A 87 9.53 -7.43 44.95
CA ASN A 87 8.65 -6.53 44.20
C ASN A 87 8.37 -7.03 42.78
N VAL A 88 9.34 -7.72 42.14
CA VAL A 88 9.12 -8.42 40.86
C VAL A 88 8.11 -9.57 41.02
N ARG A 89 8.11 -10.28 42.16
CA ARG A 89 7.11 -11.32 42.45
C ARG A 89 5.74 -10.71 42.71
N GLU A 90 5.67 -9.61 43.45
CA GLU A 90 4.43 -8.91 43.79
C GLU A 90 3.77 -8.28 42.56
N ILE A 91 4.52 -7.60 41.69
CA ILE A 91 3.97 -7.02 40.48
C ILE A 91 3.47 -8.08 39.50
N ARG A 92 4.12 -9.26 39.44
CA ARG A 92 3.60 -10.41 38.69
C ARG A 92 2.27 -10.91 39.23
N LYS A 93 2.07 -10.93 40.55
CA LYS A 93 0.77 -11.28 41.16
C LYS A 93 -0.31 -10.28 40.79
N VAL A 94 0.03 -8.98 40.80
CA VAL A 94 -0.89 -7.92 40.36
C VAL A 94 -1.28 -8.11 38.89
N LEU A 95 -0.30 -8.29 38.01
CA LEU A 95 -0.56 -8.50 36.58
C LEU A 95 -1.37 -9.77 36.32
N ALA A 96 -1.10 -10.86 37.05
CA ALA A 96 -1.88 -12.08 36.95
C ALA A 96 -3.37 -11.84 37.29
N LEU A 97 -3.66 -11.10 38.37
CA LEU A 97 -5.03 -10.75 38.75
C LEU A 97 -5.71 -9.87 37.69
N VAL A 98 -5.00 -8.86 37.17
CA VAL A 98 -5.52 -7.98 36.10
C VAL A 98 -5.85 -8.77 34.84
N MET A 99 -5.04 -9.78 34.51
CA MET A 99 -5.23 -10.62 33.32
C MET A 99 -6.18 -11.82 33.53
N GLU A 100 -6.67 -12.07 34.75
CA GLU A 100 -7.48 -13.27 35.06
C GLU A 100 -8.87 -13.25 34.39
N ARG A 101 -9.46 -12.05 34.22
CA ARG A 101 -10.85 -11.89 33.76
C ARG A 101 -11.00 -10.85 32.64
N PRO A 102 -10.35 -11.04 31.49
CA PRO A 102 -10.47 -10.09 30.37
C PRO A 102 -11.91 -10.00 29.82
N GLN A 103 -12.74 -11.04 30.04
CA GLN A 103 -14.13 -11.11 29.58
C GLN A 103 -15.06 -10.08 30.23
N VAL A 104 -14.70 -9.57 31.41
CA VAL A 104 -15.50 -8.57 32.15
C VAL A 104 -15.28 -7.15 31.60
N LEU A 105 -14.26 -6.98 30.75
CA LEU A 105 -13.86 -5.69 30.23
C LEU A 105 -14.63 -5.34 28.94
N THR A 106 -15.19 -4.14 28.90
CA THR A 106 -15.62 -3.49 27.66
C THR A 106 -14.41 -3.29 26.73
N PRO A 107 -14.61 -3.16 25.40
CA PRO A 107 -13.49 -2.98 24.46
C PRO A 107 -12.56 -1.80 24.78
N ALA A 108 -13.11 -0.69 25.27
CA ALA A 108 -12.30 0.47 25.67
C ALA A 108 -11.47 0.17 26.93
N ALA A 109 -12.06 -0.48 27.93
CA ALA A 109 -11.36 -0.89 29.15
C ALA A 109 -10.28 -1.93 28.86
N ALA A 110 -10.58 -2.93 28.01
CA ALA A 110 -9.61 -3.94 27.61
C ALA A 110 -8.43 -3.33 26.85
N MET A 111 -8.65 -2.36 25.96
CA MET A 111 -7.56 -1.63 25.29
C MET A 111 -6.65 -0.92 26.31
N GLU A 112 -7.23 -0.18 27.26
CA GLU A 112 -6.45 0.55 28.28
C GLU A 112 -5.69 -0.43 29.20
N VAL A 113 -6.34 -1.49 29.67
CA VAL A 113 -5.70 -2.54 30.46
C VAL A 113 -4.54 -3.18 29.68
N THR A 114 -4.72 -3.52 28.40
CA THR A 114 -3.64 -4.08 27.59
C THR A 114 -2.48 -3.10 27.43
N ALA A 115 -2.75 -1.81 27.23
CA ALA A 115 -1.71 -0.79 27.12
C ALA A 115 -0.89 -0.66 28.42
N ILE A 116 -1.58 -0.61 29.56
CA ILE A 116 -0.99 -0.58 30.90
C ILE A 116 -0.17 -1.84 31.17
N VAL A 117 -0.77 -3.03 30.97
CA VAL A 117 -0.11 -4.31 31.19
C VAL A 117 1.13 -4.42 30.31
N ALA A 118 1.07 -4.01 29.04
CA ALA A 118 2.22 -4.00 28.16
C ALA A 118 3.33 -3.08 28.68
N GLU A 119 3.01 -1.88 29.17
CA GLU A 119 3.99 -0.97 29.76
C GLU A 119 4.65 -1.54 31.02
N VAL A 120 3.85 -2.02 31.97
CA VAL A 120 4.34 -2.62 33.22
C VAL A 120 5.17 -3.87 32.91
N ALA A 121 4.71 -4.74 32.00
CA ALA A 121 5.42 -5.96 31.61
C ALA A 121 6.77 -5.66 30.94
N THR A 122 6.85 -4.64 30.07
CA THR A 122 8.13 -4.20 29.49
C THR A 122 9.11 -3.75 30.58
N ALA A 123 8.64 -3.04 31.60
CA ALA A 123 9.49 -2.55 32.68
C ALA A 123 10.05 -3.64 33.61
N VAL A 124 9.49 -4.86 33.59
CA VAL A 124 10.04 -6.01 34.34
C VAL A 124 10.55 -7.15 33.45
N LEU A 125 10.62 -6.93 32.14
CA LEU A 125 10.91 -7.99 31.17
C LEU A 125 12.27 -8.65 31.40
N GLU A 126 13.29 -7.86 31.75
CA GLU A 126 14.66 -8.33 32.02
C GLU A 126 14.70 -9.35 33.18
N TRP A 127 13.93 -9.10 34.24
CA TRP A 127 13.92 -9.95 35.44
C TRP A 127 12.83 -11.03 35.41
N ALA A 128 11.85 -10.91 34.50
CA ALA A 128 10.72 -11.83 34.39
C ALA A 128 10.29 -12.06 32.93
N PRO A 129 11.12 -12.68 32.07
CA PRO A 129 10.86 -12.82 30.63
C PRO A 129 9.58 -13.61 30.32
N ALA A 130 9.21 -14.57 31.18
CA ALA A 130 8.00 -15.37 31.03
C ALA A 130 6.70 -14.53 30.98
N ILE A 131 6.74 -13.28 31.46
CA ILE A 131 5.56 -12.40 31.47
C ILE A 131 5.08 -12.06 30.06
N ALA A 132 5.98 -11.97 29.08
CA ALA A 132 5.62 -11.69 27.69
C ALA A 132 4.79 -12.83 27.09
N ALA A 133 5.13 -14.09 27.42
CA ALA A 133 4.34 -15.25 27.00
C ALA A 133 2.95 -15.26 27.64
N HIS A 134 2.82 -14.88 28.91
CA HIS A 134 1.53 -14.76 29.58
C HIS A 134 0.66 -13.65 28.95
N VAL A 135 1.24 -12.48 28.68
CA VAL A 135 0.55 -11.37 27.98
C VAL A 135 0.03 -11.84 26.62
N LYS A 136 0.85 -12.54 25.83
CA LYS A 136 0.42 -13.14 24.56
C LYS A 136 -0.77 -14.09 24.75
N VAL A 137 -0.68 -15.06 25.65
CA VAL A 137 -1.74 -16.07 25.85
C VAL A 137 -3.06 -15.40 26.21
N GLN A 138 -3.03 -14.42 27.12
CA GLN A 138 -4.24 -13.78 27.63
C GLN A 138 -4.89 -12.82 26.61
N PHE A 139 -4.09 -12.09 25.85
CA PHE A 139 -4.60 -11.03 24.97
C PHE A 139 -4.69 -11.41 23.49
N SER A 140 -4.06 -12.50 23.05
CA SER A 140 -4.10 -12.93 21.63
C SER A 140 -5.52 -13.17 21.10
N GLY A 141 -6.43 -13.67 21.95
CA GLY A 141 -7.83 -13.90 21.58
C GLY A 141 -8.58 -12.63 21.12
N MET A 142 -8.13 -11.45 21.55
CA MET A 142 -8.72 -10.17 21.17
C MET A 142 -8.59 -9.88 19.67
N ALA A 143 -7.65 -10.53 18.97
CA ALA A 143 -7.50 -10.42 17.51
C ALA A 143 -8.76 -10.85 16.76
N TYR A 144 -9.58 -11.71 17.36
CA TYR A 144 -10.83 -12.22 16.75
C TYR A 144 -12.05 -11.35 17.07
N SER A 145 -11.88 -10.26 17.83
CA SER A 145 -12.96 -9.31 18.11
C SER A 145 -13.46 -8.59 16.84
N SER A 146 -14.70 -8.10 16.92
CA SER A 146 -15.26 -7.14 15.96
C SER A 146 -14.72 -5.72 16.20
N SER A 147 -14.21 -5.42 17.40
CA SER A 147 -13.69 -4.10 17.75
C SER A 147 -12.32 -3.85 17.11
N PRO A 148 -12.14 -2.79 16.29
CA PRO A 148 -10.85 -2.43 15.71
C PRO A 148 -9.83 -2.01 16.78
N MET A 149 -10.29 -1.46 17.91
CA MET A 149 -9.41 -1.05 19.02
C MET A 149 -8.68 -2.25 19.61
N LEU A 150 -9.41 -3.35 19.84
CA LEU A 150 -8.86 -4.58 20.40
C LEU A 150 -7.90 -5.27 19.44
N LEU A 151 -8.22 -5.27 18.15
CA LEU A 151 -7.31 -5.76 17.12
C LEU A 151 -6.02 -4.93 17.07
N HIS A 152 -6.13 -3.59 17.14
CA HIS A 152 -4.98 -2.70 17.22
C HIS A 152 -4.12 -2.97 18.46
N SER A 153 -4.73 -3.17 19.64
CA SER A 153 -4.01 -3.51 20.87
C SER A 153 -3.15 -4.76 20.70
N VAL A 154 -3.66 -5.80 20.03
CA VAL A 154 -2.86 -7.00 19.76
C VAL A 154 -1.69 -6.68 18.83
N LEU A 155 -1.89 -5.87 17.78
CA LEU A 155 -0.79 -5.42 16.92
C LEU A 155 0.28 -4.64 17.68
N THR A 156 -0.12 -3.82 18.66
CA THR A 156 0.83 -3.14 19.56
C THR A 156 1.61 -4.13 20.42
N LEU A 157 0.98 -5.22 20.88
CA LEU A 157 1.68 -6.29 21.60
C LEU A 157 2.70 -7.00 20.72
N PHE A 158 2.37 -7.30 19.45
CA PHE A 158 3.34 -7.81 18.48
C PHE A 158 4.54 -6.85 18.42
N ALA A 159 4.28 -5.55 18.25
CA ALA A 159 5.34 -4.53 18.19
C ALA A 159 6.24 -4.51 19.44
N LYS A 160 5.63 -4.57 20.64
CA LYS A 160 6.34 -4.47 21.93
C LYS A 160 7.08 -5.74 22.36
N PHE A 161 6.60 -6.93 22.00
CA PHE A 161 7.14 -8.20 22.47
C PHE A 161 7.49 -9.14 21.30
N PRO A 162 8.42 -8.77 20.40
CA PRO A 162 8.74 -9.58 19.22
C PRO A 162 9.11 -11.02 19.57
N ASP A 163 9.91 -11.23 20.62
CA ASP A 163 10.39 -12.57 21.01
C ASP A 163 9.28 -13.50 21.52
N ALA A 164 8.13 -12.96 21.94
CA ALA A 164 6.99 -13.75 22.39
C ALA A 164 6.14 -14.28 21.22
N PHE A 165 6.16 -13.61 20.06
CA PHE A 165 5.37 -13.96 18.89
C PHE A 165 6.26 -14.60 17.83
N GLY A 166 5.99 -15.87 17.50
CA GLY A 166 6.74 -16.57 16.47
C GLY A 166 6.16 -16.33 15.07
N ALA A 167 6.86 -16.82 14.05
CA ALA A 167 6.43 -16.72 12.65
C ALA A 167 5.01 -17.28 12.40
N GLU A 168 4.60 -18.33 13.13
CA GLU A 168 3.23 -18.88 13.01
C GLU A 168 2.16 -17.92 13.56
N ASP A 169 2.47 -17.16 14.61
CA ASP A 169 1.56 -16.16 15.16
C ASP A 169 1.40 -14.97 14.21
N GLU A 170 2.50 -14.53 13.61
CA GLU A 170 2.50 -13.48 12.58
C GLU A 170 1.66 -13.92 11.37
N ARG A 171 1.82 -15.16 10.93
CA ARG A 171 1.06 -15.74 9.81
C ARG A 171 -0.44 -15.84 10.13
N LYS A 172 -0.80 -16.25 11.34
CA LYS A 172 -2.19 -16.25 11.84
C LYS A 172 -2.77 -14.84 11.90
N MET A 173 -2.00 -13.87 12.39
CA MET A 173 -2.40 -12.47 12.44
C MET A 173 -2.59 -11.89 11.03
N ALA A 174 -1.67 -12.14 10.11
CA ALA A 174 -1.79 -11.71 8.72
C ALA A 174 -3.05 -12.26 8.05
N ARG A 175 -3.33 -13.57 8.21
CA ARG A 175 -4.59 -14.19 7.75
C ARG A 175 -5.81 -13.53 8.38
N ARG A 176 -5.74 -13.22 9.68
CA ARG A 176 -6.83 -12.57 10.40
C ARG A 176 -7.12 -11.16 9.87
N LEU A 177 -6.10 -10.36 9.59
CA LEU A 177 -6.20 -9.03 9.00
C LEU A 177 -6.77 -9.09 7.57
N ALA A 178 -6.28 -10.01 6.75
CA ALA A 178 -6.77 -10.22 5.39
C ALA A 178 -8.25 -10.65 5.38
N SER A 179 -8.63 -11.55 6.28
CA SER A 179 -10.03 -11.97 6.47
C SER A 179 -10.91 -10.81 6.97
N ALA A 180 -10.44 -10.00 7.92
CA ALA A 180 -11.16 -8.83 8.42
C ALA A 180 -11.47 -7.81 7.32
N ALA A 181 -10.60 -7.68 6.32
CA ALA A 181 -10.83 -6.81 5.16
C ALA A 181 -11.98 -7.32 4.25
N CYS A 182 -12.26 -8.62 4.28
CA CYS A 182 -13.28 -9.28 3.47
C CYS A 182 -14.66 -9.35 4.16
N GLU A 183 -14.72 -9.13 5.47
CA GLU A 183 -15.95 -9.16 6.25
C GLU A 183 -16.88 -7.98 5.88
N ALA A 184 -17.87 -8.23 5.01
CA ALA A 184 -18.78 -7.20 4.49
C ALA A 184 -19.60 -6.47 5.57
N HIS A 185 -19.84 -7.12 6.72
CA HIS A 185 -20.55 -6.51 7.85
C HIS A 185 -19.71 -5.46 8.61
N ARG A 186 -18.39 -5.40 8.38
CA ARG A 186 -17.54 -4.38 9.01
C ARG A 186 -17.64 -3.04 8.30
N PRO A 187 -17.60 -1.92 9.04
CA PRO A 187 -17.52 -0.60 8.43
C PRO A 187 -16.30 -0.47 7.50
N LEU A 188 -16.49 0.22 6.37
CA LEU A 188 -15.43 0.46 5.39
C LEU A 188 -14.12 1.01 6.00
N PRO A 189 -14.14 2.00 6.93
CA PRO A 189 -12.90 2.50 7.54
C PRO A 189 -12.09 1.40 8.24
N VAL A 190 -12.76 0.46 8.89
CA VAL A 190 -12.10 -0.68 9.57
C VAL A 190 -11.48 -1.62 8.54
N ARG A 191 -12.20 -1.94 7.46
CA ARG A 191 -11.70 -2.80 6.36
C ARG A 191 -10.47 -2.19 5.68
N LEU A 192 -10.43 -0.87 5.52
CA LEU A 192 -9.25 -0.16 4.99
C LEU A 192 -8.10 -0.13 6.00
N LEU A 193 -8.41 0.08 7.29
CA LEU A 193 -7.42 0.15 8.36
C LEU A 193 -6.68 -1.18 8.57
N VAL A 194 -7.37 -2.32 8.49
CA VAL A 194 -6.71 -3.63 8.61
C VAL A 194 -5.76 -3.92 7.44
N LEU A 195 -6.09 -3.50 6.22
CA LEU A 195 -5.18 -3.60 5.06
C LEU A 195 -3.99 -2.65 5.22
N HIS A 196 -4.21 -1.46 5.78
CA HIS A 196 -3.13 -0.54 6.10
C HIS A 196 -2.16 -1.12 7.13
N TRP A 197 -2.66 -1.75 8.20
CA TRP A 197 -1.81 -2.44 9.17
C TRP A 197 -1.07 -3.62 8.55
N LEU A 198 -1.72 -4.39 7.68
CA LEU A 198 -1.13 -5.56 7.03
C LEU A 198 0.07 -5.18 6.15
N LEU A 199 -0.07 -4.14 5.33
CA LEU A 199 1.01 -3.68 4.44
C LEU A 199 2.01 -2.75 5.12
N GLY A 200 1.59 -2.01 6.15
CA GLY A 200 2.39 -0.98 6.79
C GLY A 200 3.37 -1.48 7.86
N SER A 201 3.14 -2.66 8.44
CA SER A 201 3.90 -3.08 9.62
C SER A 201 5.31 -3.62 9.34
N GLY A 202 5.68 -3.89 8.08
CA GLY A 202 6.94 -4.55 7.70
C GLY A 202 7.04 -6.01 8.16
N ARG A 203 6.51 -6.33 9.34
CA ARG A 203 6.52 -7.65 10.01
C ARG A 203 5.67 -8.68 9.30
N PHE A 204 4.53 -8.28 8.73
CA PHE A 204 3.66 -9.24 8.04
C PHE A 204 4.06 -9.47 6.58
N ARG A 205 5.14 -8.82 6.11
CA ARG A 205 5.55 -8.80 4.70
C ARG A 205 5.67 -10.19 4.11
N ASP A 206 6.35 -11.09 4.82
CA ASP A 206 6.64 -12.47 4.37
C ASP A 206 5.38 -13.36 4.37
N SER A 207 4.33 -12.95 5.09
CA SER A 207 3.07 -13.68 5.15
C SER A 207 2.05 -13.23 4.10
N VAL A 208 2.25 -12.07 3.45
CA VAL A 208 1.30 -11.49 2.49
C VAL A 208 1.18 -12.31 1.18
N PRO A 209 2.24 -12.88 0.59
CA PRO A 209 2.12 -13.62 -0.67
C PRO A 209 1.11 -14.76 -0.65
N GLY A 210 1.05 -15.51 0.46
CA GLY A 210 0.07 -16.61 0.64
C GLY A 210 -1.39 -16.16 0.83
N LEU A 211 -1.68 -14.86 0.76
CA LEU A 211 -2.99 -14.27 1.00
C LEU A 211 -3.65 -13.68 -0.27
N ALA A 212 -3.05 -13.83 -1.45
CA ALA A 212 -3.53 -13.24 -2.71
C ALA A 212 -5.05 -13.38 -2.91
N LYS A 213 -5.61 -14.57 -2.67
CA LYS A 213 -7.05 -14.86 -2.78
C LYS A 213 -7.96 -13.94 -1.94
N TRP A 214 -7.50 -13.45 -0.80
CA TRP A 214 -8.27 -12.56 0.09
C TRP A 214 -8.28 -11.12 -0.43
N PHE A 215 -7.35 -10.78 -1.32
CA PHE A 215 -7.25 -9.44 -1.91
C PHE A 215 -8.02 -9.33 -3.22
N TYR A 216 -8.72 -10.38 -3.65
CA TYR A 216 -9.62 -10.26 -4.80
C TYR A 216 -10.71 -9.19 -4.54
N PRO A 217 -10.85 -8.17 -5.41
CA PRO A 217 -11.89 -7.16 -5.28
C PRO A 217 -13.27 -7.77 -5.52
N GLY A 218 -14.15 -7.75 -4.51
CA GLY A 218 -15.53 -8.22 -4.69
C GLY A 218 -16.35 -7.24 -5.54
N MET A 219 -17.34 -7.73 -6.30
CA MET A 219 -18.20 -6.90 -7.15
C MET A 219 -18.78 -5.68 -6.42
N PHE A 220 -19.28 -5.92 -5.19
CA PHE A 220 -19.93 -4.92 -4.33
C PHE A 220 -18.98 -4.22 -3.36
N ASP A 221 -17.67 -4.43 -3.46
CA ASP A 221 -16.72 -3.70 -2.63
C ASP A 221 -16.74 -2.20 -3.03
N PRO A 222 -16.72 -1.26 -2.06
CA PRO A 222 -16.55 0.16 -2.37
C PRO A 222 -15.24 0.41 -3.12
N LEU A 223 -15.21 1.38 -4.02
CA LEU A 223 -14.04 1.66 -4.86
C LEU A 223 -12.75 1.86 -4.06
N ALA A 224 -12.81 2.54 -2.91
CA ALA A 224 -11.67 2.72 -2.02
C ALA A 224 -11.09 1.39 -1.51
N LEU A 225 -11.95 0.40 -1.26
CA LEU A 225 -11.52 -0.92 -0.82
C LEU A 225 -10.97 -1.74 -1.99
N LYS A 226 -11.62 -1.71 -3.16
CA LYS A 226 -11.08 -2.33 -4.39
C LYS A 226 -9.68 -1.81 -4.68
N ALA A 227 -9.49 -0.49 -4.58
CA ALA A 227 -8.20 0.17 -4.76
C ALA A 227 -7.13 -0.34 -3.78
N LYS A 228 -7.45 -0.47 -2.49
CA LYS A 228 -6.51 -0.99 -1.48
C LYS A 228 -6.23 -2.48 -1.64
N LYS A 229 -7.22 -3.27 -2.04
CA LYS A 229 -7.07 -4.69 -2.34
C LYS A 229 -6.14 -4.92 -3.55
N LEU A 230 -6.30 -4.14 -4.61
CA LEU A 230 -5.37 -4.14 -5.74
C LEU A 230 -3.96 -3.70 -5.34
N ASP A 231 -3.83 -2.76 -4.39
CA ASP A 231 -2.51 -2.41 -3.85
C ASP A 231 -1.84 -3.60 -3.13
N CYS A 232 -2.62 -4.43 -2.42
CA CYS A 232 -2.12 -5.66 -1.82
C CYS A 232 -1.74 -6.70 -2.88
N LEU A 233 -2.55 -6.89 -3.92
CA LEU A 233 -2.23 -7.80 -5.03
C LEU A 233 -0.96 -7.36 -5.77
N GLY A 234 -0.80 -6.06 -6.02
CA GLY A 234 0.42 -5.53 -6.64
C GLY A 234 1.65 -5.72 -5.76
N PHE A 235 1.50 -5.63 -4.43
CA PHE A 235 2.58 -6.01 -3.51
C PHE A 235 2.93 -7.50 -3.63
N VAL A 236 1.94 -8.40 -3.67
CA VAL A 236 2.17 -9.84 -3.83
C VAL A 236 2.90 -10.15 -5.14
N ALA A 237 2.44 -9.58 -6.27
CA ALA A 237 3.08 -9.80 -7.57
C ALA A 237 4.55 -9.34 -7.57
N ALA A 238 4.85 -8.20 -6.96
CA ALA A 238 6.22 -7.71 -6.86
C ALA A 238 7.14 -8.64 -6.03
N THR A 239 6.61 -9.28 -4.98
CA THR A 239 7.38 -10.19 -4.12
C THR A 239 7.53 -11.61 -4.67
N VAL A 240 6.55 -12.10 -5.43
CA VAL A 240 6.58 -13.46 -6.01
C VAL A 240 7.55 -13.55 -7.18
N ASP A 241 7.76 -12.45 -7.92
CA ASP A 241 8.73 -12.41 -9.02
C ASP A 241 10.20 -12.29 -8.51
N SER A 242 10.43 -11.78 -7.29
CA SER A 242 11.77 -11.62 -6.70
C SER A 242 12.30 -12.88 -6.01
N ASP A 243 11.42 -13.63 -5.36
CA ASP A 243 11.76 -14.93 -4.80
C ASP A 243 11.47 -15.98 -5.86
N LYS A 244 12.50 -16.64 -6.40
CA LYS A 244 12.36 -17.87 -7.19
C LYS A 244 11.80 -18.99 -6.32
N VAL A 245 10.56 -18.86 -5.86
CA VAL A 245 9.87 -19.90 -5.11
C VAL A 245 9.58 -21.01 -6.09
N GLU A 246 10.19 -22.17 -5.87
CA GLU A 246 9.89 -23.42 -6.56
C GLU A 246 8.40 -23.73 -6.39
N GLY A 247 7.60 -23.31 -7.38
CA GLY A 247 6.14 -23.39 -7.32
C GLY A 247 5.48 -22.42 -8.28
N GLY A 248 5.63 -22.65 -9.59
CA GLY A 248 5.05 -21.82 -10.67
C GLY A 248 3.53 -21.59 -10.60
N SER A 249 2.81 -22.28 -9.71
CA SER A 249 1.37 -22.10 -9.49
C SER A 249 0.99 -20.79 -8.80
N TYR A 250 1.86 -20.18 -7.98
CA TYR A 250 1.49 -18.96 -7.23
C TYR A 250 1.58 -17.69 -8.07
N GLY A 251 2.59 -17.59 -8.94
CA GLY A 251 2.73 -16.46 -9.87
C GLY A 251 1.55 -16.39 -10.83
N GLN A 252 1.19 -17.53 -11.44
CA GLN A 252 0.07 -17.62 -12.39
C GLN A 252 -1.28 -17.26 -11.75
N GLN A 253 -1.57 -17.75 -10.54
CA GLN A 253 -2.78 -17.38 -9.81
C GLN A 253 -2.81 -15.88 -9.45
N THR A 254 -1.65 -15.29 -9.13
CA THR A 254 -1.57 -13.87 -8.78
C THR A 254 -1.83 -12.99 -9.99
N THR A 255 -1.30 -13.35 -11.17
CA THR A 255 -1.59 -12.64 -12.42
C THR A 255 -3.05 -12.71 -12.80
N GLU A 256 -3.68 -13.87 -12.64
CA GLU A 256 -5.13 -14.05 -12.85
C GLU A 256 -5.95 -13.15 -11.91
N PHE A 257 -5.61 -13.11 -10.62
CA PHE A 257 -6.30 -12.23 -9.66
C PHE A 257 -6.11 -10.74 -9.95
N ILE A 258 -4.97 -10.33 -10.52
CA ILE A 258 -4.76 -8.95 -10.93
C ILE A 258 -5.60 -8.63 -12.16
N ASP A 259 -5.59 -9.49 -13.18
CA ASP A 259 -6.36 -9.26 -14.41
C ASP A 259 -7.86 -9.18 -14.13
N ASP A 260 -8.41 -10.21 -13.48
CA ASP A 260 -9.81 -10.21 -13.04
C ASP A 260 -10.11 -9.04 -12.09
N GLY A 261 -9.15 -8.70 -11.22
CA GLY A 261 -9.28 -7.61 -10.27
C GLY A 261 -9.38 -6.23 -10.94
N LEU A 262 -8.59 -5.98 -11.99
CA LEU A 262 -8.62 -4.74 -12.77
C LEU A 262 -9.97 -4.57 -13.48
N VAL A 263 -10.48 -5.66 -14.06
CA VAL A 263 -11.79 -5.73 -14.70
C VAL A 263 -12.93 -5.55 -13.68
N CYS A 264 -12.79 -6.10 -12.47
CA CYS A 264 -13.77 -5.92 -11.38
C CYS A 264 -13.89 -4.47 -10.86
N VAL A 265 -12.83 -3.66 -10.96
CA VAL A 265 -12.87 -2.23 -10.59
C VAL A 265 -13.85 -1.49 -11.47
N SER A 266 -13.92 -1.85 -12.74
CA SER A 266 -14.66 -1.15 -13.77
C SER A 266 -16.03 -1.80 -14.07
N ALA A 267 -16.57 -2.57 -13.13
CA ALA A 267 -17.82 -3.34 -13.31
C ALA A 267 -17.79 -4.29 -14.53
N PHE A 268 -16.64 -4.95 -14.69
CA PHE A 268 -16.34 -5.85 -15.80
C PHE A 268 -16.29 -5.21 -17.18
N ARG A 269 -16.07 -3.88 -17.25
CA ARG A 269 -16.00 -3.12 -18.51
C ARG A 269 -15.08 -1.93 -18.39
N TRP A 270 -14.18 -1.71 -19.33
CA TRP A 270 -13.36 -0.50 -19.31
C TRP A 270 -14.21 0.78 -19.45
N LEU A 271 -14.09 1.66 -18.46
CA LEU A 271 -14.81 2.94 -18.42
C LEU A 271 -13.99 4.07 -19.06
N PRO A 272 -14.62 5.20 -19.45
CA PRO A 272 -13.93 6.32 -20.08
C PRO A 272 -12.77 6.90 -19.26
N ALA A 273 -11.90 7.68 -19.90
CA ALA A 273 -10.69 8.25 -19.29
C ALA A 273 -10.91 9.09 -18.02
N TRP A 274 -12.09 9.69 -17.87
CA TRP A 274 -12.47 10.52 -16.72
C TRP A 274 -13.06 9.72 -15.55
N SER A 275 -13.25 8.40 -15.70
CA SER A 275 -13.74 7.54 -14.64
C SER A 275 -12.68 7.31 -13.55
N THR A 276 -13.13 7.39 -12.29
CA THR A 276 -12.31 7.10 -11.12
C THR A 276 -11.86 5.65 -11.07
N GLU A 277 -12.69 4.73 -11.56
CA GLU A 277 -12.45 3.30 -11.67
C GLU A 277 -11.29 3.02 -12.62
N THR A 278 -11.31 3.63 -13.81
CA THR A 278 -10.20 3.54 -14.78
C THR A 278 -8.91 4.10 -14.16
N SER A 279 -8.99 5.23 -13.46
CA SER A 279 -7.84 5.80 -12.75
C SER A 279 -7.26 4.84 -11.70
N VAL A 280 -8.12 4.16 -10.93
CA VAL A 280 -7.72 3.16 -9.93
C VAL A 280 -7.05 1.94 -10.59
N ALA A 281 -7.59 1.44 -11.71
CA ALA A 281 -7.01 0.32 -12.44
C ALA A 281 -5.60 0.64 -12.96
N PHE A 282 -5.42 1.80 -13.62
CA PHE A 282 -4.10 2.23 -14.10
C PHE A 282 -3.12 2.55 -12.96
N ARG A 283 -3.61 3.04 -11.82
CA ARG A 283 -2.79 3.20 -10.61
C ARG A 283 -2.32 1.85 -10.06
N ALA A 284 -3.16 0.82 -10.09
CA ALA A 284 -2.78 -0.53 -9.67
C ALA A 284 -1.73 -1.12 -10.61
N LEU A 285 -1.92 -1.03 -11.93
CA LEU A 285 -0.92 -1.42 -12.92
C LEU A 285 0.43 -0.72 -12.68
N HIS A 286 0.40 0.60 -12.46
CA HIS A 286 1.59 1.36 -12.16
C HIS A 286 2.31 0.84 -10.91
N ARG A 287 1.57 0.49 -9.85
CA ARG A 287 2.16 -0.05 -8.61
C ARG A 287 2.76 -1.43 -8.80
N VAL A 288 2.20 -2.28 -9.64
CA VAL A 288 2.79 -3.61 -9.93
C VAL A 288 4.13 -3.40 -10.64
N LEU A 289 4.16 -2.58 -11.69
CA LEU A 289 5.37 -2.34 -12.48
C LEU A 289 6.49 -1.65 -11.68
N VAL A 290 6.14 -0.66 -10.85
CA VAL A 290 7.11 0.03 -9.99
C VAL A 290 7.51 -0.83 -8.79
N GLY A 291 6.59 -1.64 -8.26
CA GLY A 291 6.84 -2.50 -7.11
C GLY A 291 7.88 -3.59 -7.38
N ALA A 292 7.91 -4.13 -8.60
CA ALA A 292 8.91 -5.12 -9.02
C ALA A 292 10.34 -4.56 -9.12
N ALA A 293 10.49 -3.23 -9.24
CA ALA A 293 11.77 -2.54 -9.24
C ALA A 293 11.72 -1.34 -8.29
N PRO A 294 11.74 -1.57 -6.97
CA PRO A 294 11.66 -0.50 -5.99
C PRO A 294 12.87 0.43 -6.11
N HIS A 295 12.69 1.71 -5.80
CA HIS A 295 13.81 2.65 -5.72
C HIS A 295 14.80 2.16 -4.66
N GLY A 296 15.99 1.74 -5.10
CA GLY A 296 17.08 1.42 -4.20
C GLY A 296 17.50 2.69 -3.43
N THR A 297 17.79 2.55 -2.14
CA THR A 297 18.35 3.64 -1.32
C THR A 297 19.80 3.97 -1.66
N ASN A 298 20.44 3.17 -2.53
CA ASN A 298 21.79 3.39 -3.04
C ASN A 298 21.74 3.53 -4.57
N ASP A 299 22.32 4.62 -5.09
CA ASP A 299 22.41 5.03 -6.50
C ASP A 299 23.16 4.06 -7.45
N LYS A 300 23.30 2.77 -7.10
CA LYS A 300 23.94 1.77 -7.95
C LYS A 300 22.91 0.98 -8.75
N GLY A 301 22.35 1.59 -9.80
CA GLY A 301 21.68 0.89 -10.90
C GLY A 301 20.42 0.09 -10.53
N CYS A 302 19.50 -0.02 -11.48
CA CYS A 302 18.26 -0.79 -11.29
C CYS A 302 18.57 -2.30 -11.39
N SER A 303 18.87 -2.98 -10.27
CA SER A 303 19.16 -4.43 -10.28
C SER A 303 17.98 -5.30 -10.72
N GLY A 304 16.74 -4.81 -10.61
CA GLY A 304 15.51 -5.53 -10.97
C GLY A 304 15.05 -5.38 -12.42
N ALA A 305 15.73 -4.56 -13.25
CA ALA A 305 15.27 -4.30 -14.62
C ALA A 305 15.31 -5.55 -15.52
N GLY A 306 16.36 -6.37 -15.38
CA GLY A 306 16.49 -7.62 -16.14
C GLY A 306 15.51 -8.71 -15.69
N GLU A 307 15.12 -8.72 -14.40
CA GLU A 307 14.20 -9.71 -13.85
C GLU A 307 12.76 -9.42 -14.30
N LEU A 308 12.32 -8.17 -14.23
CA LEU A 308 10.98 -7.77 -14.68
C LEU A 308 10.82 -7.90 -16.21
N LEU A 309 11.87 -7.65 -17.00
CA LEU A 309 11.82 -7.84 -18.47
C LEU A 309 11.56 -9.29 -18.90
N ASN A 310 11.96 -10.25 -18.06
CA ASN A 310 11.74 -11.67 -18.31
C ASN A 310 10.51 -12.22 -17.56
N SER A 311 9.78 -11.36 -16.84
CA SER A 311 8.60 -11.77 -16.09
C SER A 311 7.43 -12.02 -17.04
N THR A 312 6.77 -13.17 -16.86
CA THR A 312 5.53 -13.52 -17.56
C THR A 312 4.42 -12.52 -17.26
N THR A 313 4.39 -11.97 -16.04
CA THR A 313 3.46 -10.93 -15.60
C THR A 313 3.62 -9.66 -16.43
N PHE A 314 4.86 -9.25 -16.69
CA PHE A 314 5.14 -8.05 -17.50
C PHE A 314 4.69 -8.23 -18.95
N HIS A 315 5.04 -9.36 -19.58
CA HIS A 315 4.61 -9.66 -20.95
C HIS A 315 3.08 -9.76 -21.08
N HIS A 316 2.40 -10.33 -20.09
CA HIS A 316 0.94 -10.36 -20.05
C HIS A 316 0.35 -8.94 -20.00
N PHE A 317 0.89 -8.04 -19.17
CA PHE A 317 0.44 -6.65 -19.14
C PHE A 317 0.73 -5.87 -20.43
N GLN A 318 1.86 -6.16 -21.10
CA GLN A 318 2.14 -5.59 -22.43
C GLN A 318 1.05 -5.99 -23.43
N ALA A 319 0.69 -7.27 -23.49
CA ALA A 319 -0.37 -7.78 -24.37
C ALA A 319 -1.73 -7.15 -24.03
N MET A 320 -2.11 -7.15 -22.74
CA MET A 320 -3.37 -6.55 -22.28
C MET A 320 -3.47 -5.05 -22.63
N LEU A 321 -2.39 -4.28 -22.47
CA LEU A 321 -2.36 -2.86 -22.83
C LEU A 321 -2.52 -2.63 -24.34
N VAL A 322 -1.95 -3.50 -25.18
CA VAL A 322 -2.12 -3.46 -26.64
C VAL A 322 -3.57 -3.80 -27.02
N ASP A 323 -4.13 -4.86 -26.44
CA ASP A 323 -5.50 -5.29 -26.72
C ASP A 323 -6.50 -4.21 -26.28
N MET A 324 -6.36 -3.67 -25.07
CA MET A 324 -7.16 -2.53 -24.59
C MET A 324 -7.08 -1.31 -25.52
N ALA A 325 -5.88 -0.94 -25.97
CA ALA A 325 -5.72 0.19 -26.88
C ALA A 325 -6.43 -0.06 -28.22
N SER A 326 -6.40 -1.29 -28.72
CA SER A 326 -7.01 -1.68 -29.99
C SER A 326 -8.55 -1.75 -29.93
N GLU A 327 -9.10 -2.27 -28.83
CA GLU A 327 -10.54 -2.47 -28.64
C GLU A 327 -11.23 -1.20 -28.10
N HIS A 328 -10.54 -0.42 -27.27
CA HIS A 328 -11.11 0.70 -26.52
C HIS A 328 -10.33 2.00 -26.73
N ARG A 329 -10.55 2.63 -27.89
CA ARG A 329 -9.87 3.87 -28.32
C ARG A 329 -9.94 5.03 -27.32
N SER A 330 -11.01 5.10 -26.51
CA SER A 330 -11.17 6.12 -25.46
C SER A 330 -10.15 6.01 -24.33
N LEU A 331 -9.47 4.85 -24.19
CA LEU A 331 -8.43 4.63 -23.18
C LEU A 331 -7.04 5.05 -23.66
N VAL A 332 -6.84 5.26 -24.96
CA VAL A 332 -5.51 5.56 -25.51
C VAL A 332 -4.86 6.79 -24.87
N PRO A 333 -5.58 7.90 -24.58
CA PRO A 333 -5.02 9.01 -23.82
C PRO A 333 -4.57 8.62 -22.41
N VAL A 334 -5.32 7.74 -21.72
CA VAL A 334 -4.96 7.25 -20.38
C VAL A 334 -3.71 6.39 -20.42
N ILE A 335 -3.61 5.52 -21.43
CA ILE A 335 -2.43 4.69 -21.69
C ILE A 335 -1.20 5.58 -21.95
N ALA A 336 -1.35 6.62 -22.77
CA ALA A 336 -0.27 7.57 -23.04
C ALA A 336 0.18 8.30 -21.76
N ASP A 337 -0.76 8.76 -20.93
CA ASP A 337 -0.45 9.41 -19.64
C ASP A 337 0.21 8.45 -18.64
N PHE A 338 -0.23 7.20 -18.61
CA PHE A 338 0.38 6.14 -17.83
C PHE A 338 1.84 5.91 -18.24
N ILE A 339 2.12 5.80 -19.54
CA ILE A 339 3.49 5.66 -20.06
C ILE A 339 4.32 6.92 -19.73
N ASN A 340 3.75 8.12 -19.87
CA ASN A 340 4.43 9.37 -19.52
C ASN A 340 4.90 9.38 -18.06
N ARG A 341 4.09 8.85 -17.13
CA ARG A 341 4.49 8.76 -15.71
C ARG A 341 5.69 7.84 -15.50
N LEU A 342 5.76 6.73 -16.23
CA LEU A 342 6.90 5.81 -16.20
C LEU A 342 8.14 6.45 -16.81
N LEU A 343 8.01 7.12 -17.97
CA LEU A 343 9.11 7.81 -18.64
C LEU A 343 9.67 9.00 -17.86
N ALA A 344 8.83 9.68 -17.08
CA ALA A 344 9.23 10.80 -16.21
C ALA A 344 10.11 10.35 -15.04
N CYS A 345 10.11 9.06 -14.70
CA CYS A 345 10.89 8.50 -13.61
C CYS A 345 12.18 7.86 -14.13
N THR A 346 13.35 8.32 -13.66
CA THR A 346 14.66 7.84 -14.15
C THR A 346 14.86 6.34 -13.94
N THR A 347 14.36 5.77 -12.85
CA THR A 347 14.48 4.35 -12.53
C THR A 347 13.54 3.46 -13.33
N HIS A 348 12.37 3.97 -13.74
CA HIS A 348 11.33 3.21 -14.45
C HIS A 348 11.19 3.60 -15.92
N ARG A 349 12.01 4.54 -16.40
CA ARG A 349 12.03 5.00 -17.79
C ARG A 349 12.14 3.86 -18.78
N TRP A 350 12.98 2.86 -18.49
CA TRP A 350 13.16 1.68 -19.33
C TRP A 350 11.86 0.87 -19.49
N VAL A 351 10.98 0.82 -18.46
CA VAL A 351 9.67 0.15 -18.55
C VAL A 351 8.78 0.89 -19.55
N GLY A 352 8.75 2.22 -19.46
CA GLY A 352 8.02 3.06 -20.40
C GLY A 352 8.54 2.93 -21.84
N GLU A 353 9.86 2.88 -22.03
CA GLU A 353 10.49 2.64 -23.33
C GLU A 353 10.11 1.28 -23.93
N GLN A 354 10.09 0.24 -23.11
CA GLN A 354 9.71 -1.10 -23.55
C GLN A 354 8.22 -1.20 -23.90
N LEU A 355 7.35 -0.55 -23.13
CA LEU A 355 5.94 -0.44 -23.49
C LEU A 355 5.77 0.26 -24.85
N LEU A 356 6.47 1.37 -25.09
CA LEU A 356 6.42 2.05 -26.39
C LEU A 356 6.91 1.18 -27.55
N ARG A 357 7.95 0.36 -27.35
CA ARG A 357 8.39 -0.64 -28.34
C ARG A 357 7.31 -1.68 -28.62
N THR A 358 6.64 -2.18 -27.60
CA THR A 358 5.52 -3.12 -27.78
C THR A 358 4.36 -2.47 -28.53
N PHE A 359 4.06 -1.19 -28.28
CA PHE A 359 3.06 -0.47 -29.06
C PHE A 359 3.48 -0.30 -30.53
N ASP A 360 4.76 0.01 -30.80
CA ASP A 360 5.28 0.04 -32.17
C ASP A 360 5.16 -1.32 -32.87
N GLU A 361 5.50 -2.40 -32.19
CA GLU A 361 5.55 -3.76 -32.74
C GLU A 361 4.17 -4.41 -32.90
N CYS A 362 3.30 -4.26 -31.90
CA CYS A 362 2.07 -5.04 -31.80
C CYS A 362 0.81 -4.22 -32.04
N LEU A 363 0.79 -2.91 -31.72
CA LEU A 363 -0.39 -2.07 -31.93
C LEU A 363 -0.38 -1.43 -33.32
N LEU A 364 0.70 -0.76 -33.73
CA LEU A 364 0.71 -0.01 -35.01
C LEU A 364 0.29 -0.85 -36.23
N PRO A 365 0.72 -2.12 -36.38
CA PRO A 365 0.28 -2.95 -37.52
C PRO A 365 -1.22 -3.26 -37.52
N ARG A 366 -1.90 -3.19 -36.36
CA ARG A 366 -3.35 -3.43 -36.23
C ARG A 366 -4.19 -2.19 -36.55
N LEU A 367 -3.57 -1.01 -36.71
CA LEU A 367 -4.28 0.25 -36.91
C LEU A 367 -4.57 0.51 -38.39
N GLU A 368 -5.82 0.85 -38.69
CA GLU A 368 -6.23 1.25 -40.03
C GLU A 368 -6.22 2.77 -40.22
N PRO A 369 -5.73 3.28 -41.38
CA PRO A 369 -5.82 4.69 -41.72
C PRO A 369 -7.26 5.21 -41.82
N GLY A 370 -7.53 6.36 -41.22
CA GLY A 370 -8.80 7.07 -41.29
C GLY A 370 -8.98 8.08 -40.16
N TYR A 371 -10.15 8.72 -40.09
CA TYR A 371 -10.41 9.76 -39.09
C TYR A 371 -10.35 9.26 -37.64
N GLN A 372 -10.56 7.97 -37.43
CA GLN A 372 -10.52 7.33 -36.11
C GLN A 372 -9.08 7.21 -35.56
N LEU A 373 -8.07 7.33 -36.41
CA LEU A 373 -6.66 7.26 -36.01
C LEU A 373 -6.25 8.42 -35.08
N ALA A 374 -7.00 9.52 -35.09
CA ALA A 374 -6.74 10.68 -34.24
C ALA A 374 -6.72 10.36 -32.74
N SER A 375 -7.45 9.32 -32.27
CA SER A 375 -7.41 8.91 -30.86
C SER A 375 -6.04 8.40 -30.43
N TYR A 376 -5.19 7.99 -31.37
CA TYR A 376 -3.86 7.42 -31.11
C TYR A 376 -2.72 8.42 -31.22
N TYR A 377 -2.99 9.65 -31.67
CA TYR A 377 -1.96 10.70 -31.79
C TYR A 377 -1.22 10.98 -30.47
N PRO A 378 -1.86 10.99 -29.29
CA PRO A 378 -1.12 11.12 -28.03
C PRO A 378 -0.04 10.05 -27.86
N LEU A 379 -0.29 8.82 -28.30
CA LEU A 379 0.70 7.73 -28.24
C LEU A 379 1.77 7.89 -29.32
N PHE A 380 1.40 8.32 -30.53
CA PHE A 380 2.34 8.54 -31.62
C PHE A 380 3.34 9.66 -31.31
N GLU A 381 2.88 10.75 -30.68
CA GLU A 381 3.76 11.81 -30.19
C GLU A 381 4.81 11.26 -29.21
N LYS A 382 4.47 10.26 -28.38
CA LYS A 382 5.41 9.63 -27.45
C LYS A 382 6.39 8.66 -28.11
N ILE A 383 5.93 7.89 -29.08
CA ILE A 383 6.82 7.07 -29.91
C ILE A 383 7.80 7.98 -30.65
N ALA A 384 7.31 9.04 -31.28
CA ALA A 384 8.12 10.02 -32.00
C ALA A 384 9.14 10.75 -31.13
N GLN A 385 8.79 11.05 -29.87
CA GLN A 385 9.68 11.71 -28.92
C GLN A 385 10.79 10.78 -28.39
N ASN A 386 10.61 9.45 -28.44
CA ASN A 386 11.49 8.49 -27.79
C ASN A 386 12.56 7.94 -28.75
N GLU A 387 13.83 8.26 -28.47
CA GLU A 387 15.00 7.84 -29.26
C GLU A 387 15.24 6.32 -29.25
N ALA A 388 14.77 5.60 -28.22
CA ALA A 388 14.99 4.16 -28.08
C ALA A 388 14.02 3.31 -28.91
N VAL A 389 12.98 3.91 -29.51
CA VAL A 389 11.92 3.21 -30.24
C VAL A 389 12.13 3.37 -31.75
N PRO A 390 12.03 2.28 -32.55
CA PRO A 390 12.08 2.37 -34.00
C PRO A 390 10.95 3.27 -34.55
N GLN A 391 11.27 4.13 -35.53
CA GLN A 391 10.29 5.10 -36.08
C GLN A 391 9.67 4.67 -37.42
N LEU A 392 10.24 3.65 -38.08
CA LEU A 392 9.89 3.30 -39.46
C LEU A 392 8.41 2.94 -39.62
N ARG A 393 7.86 2.10 -38.73
CA ARG A 393 6.44 1.69 -38.81
C ARG A 393 5.48 2.84 -38.58
N LEU A 394 5.81 3.74 -37.65
CA LEU A 394 5.03 4.94 -37.41
C LEU A 394 5.02 5.84 -38.67
N ILE A 395 6.17 6.05 -39.31
CA ILE A 395 6.26 6.84 -40.55
C ILE A 395 5.46 6.19 -41.68
N GLU A 396 5.50 4.87 -41.84
CA GLU A 396 4.69 4.16 -42.82
C GLU A 396 3.19 4.32 -42.57
N LEU A 397 2.75 4.20 -41.31
CA LEU A 397 1.35 4.40 -40.92
C LEU A 397 0.90 5.84 -41.19
N LEU A 398 1.70 6.84 -40.81
CA LEU A 398 1.42 8.25 -41.06
C LEU A 398 1.38 8.57 -42.56
N THR A 399 2.26 7.95 -43.36
CA THR A 399 2.22 8.08 -44.82
C THR A 399 0.91 7.56 -45.40
N LYS A 400 0.47 6.37 -44.95
CA LYS A 400 -0.84 5.80 -45.35
C LYS A 400 -1.99 6.69 -44.87
N GLN A 401 -1.87 7.30 -43.69
CA GLN A 401 -2.85 8.24 -43.16
C GLN A 401 -2.99 9.49 -44.02
N MET A 402 -1.88 10.13 -44.41
CA MET A 402 -1.92 11.33 -45.26
C MET A 402 -2.60 11.05 -46.61
N VAL A 403 -2.32 9.89 -47.21
CA VAL A 403 -3.00 9.45 -48.45
C VAL A 403 -4.50 9.23 -48.21
N CYS A 404 -4.88 8.63 -47.08
CA CYS A 404 -6.28 8.39 -46.74
C CYS A 404 -7.05 9.70 -46.54
N LEU A 405 -6.46 10.67 -45.83
CA LEU A 405 -7.03 11.99 -45.60
C LEU A 405 -7.20 12.76 -46.90
N ALA A 406 -6.18 12.75 -47.77
CA ALA A 406 -6.26 13.40 -49.08
C ALA A 406 -7.38 12.81 -49.96
N LYS A 407 -7.56 11.47 -49.95
CA LYS A 407 -8.63 10.79 -50.70
C LYS A 407 -10.03 11.03 -50.15
N LYS A 408 -10.16 11.20 -48.83
CA LYS A 408 -11.45 11.39 -48.13
C LYS A 408 -11.79 12.87 -47.95
N HIS A 409 -11.01 13.78 -48.51
CA HIS A 409 -11.23 15.20 -48.40
C HIS A 409 -12.43 15.61 -49.24
N ASP A 410 -13.37 16.26 -48.59
CA ASP A 410 -14.64 16.74 -49.13
C ASP A 410 -15.03 18.00 -48.33
N PRO A 411 -15.82 18.94 -48.88
CA PRO A 411 -16.23 20.16 -48.15
C PRO A 411 -16.76 19.88 -46.74
N ASP A 412 -17.46 18.77 -46.52
CA ASP A 412 -18.01 18.40 -45.20
C ASP A 412 -16.96 17.84 -44.22
N THR A 413 -15.77 17.49 -44.71
CA THR A 413 -14.69 16.86 -43.93
C THR A 413 -13.37 17.63 -43.95
N GLU A 414 -13.35 18.80 -44.58
CA GLU A 414 -12.20 19.70 -44.73
C GLU A 414 -11.52 19.96 -43.39
N LEU A 415 -12.27 20.43 -42.38
CA LEU A 415 -11.78 20.71 -41.03
C LEU A 415 -11.16 19.47 -40.35
N LYS A 416 -11.75 18.29 -40.55
CA LYS A 416 -11.23 17.04 -39.98
C LYS A 416 -9.92 16.64 -40.65
N SER A 417 -9.89 16.67 -41.98
CA SER A 417 -8.69 16.40 -42.77
C SER A 417 -7.55 17.36 -42.41
N TRP A 418 -7.86 18.66 -42.31
CA TRP A 418 -6.91 19.68 -41.90
C TRP A 418 -6.36 19.41 -40.50
N SER A 419 -7.23 19.23 -39.51
CA SER A 419 -6.81 19.00 -38.12
C SER A 419 -5.88 17.79 -37.96
N GLN A 420 -6.15 16.72 -38.71
CA GLN A 420 -5.35 15.50 -38.65
C GLN A 420 -4.06 15.62 -39.44
N GLY A 421 -4.08 16.22 -40.64
CA GLY A 421 -2.87 16.47 -41.42
C GLY A 421 -1.90 17.39 -40.67
N SER A 422 -2.41 18.46 -40.04
CA SER A 422 -1.63 19.34 -39.16
C SER A 422 -0.98 18.55 -38.00
N LYS A 423 -1.72 17.63 -37.38
CA LYS A 423 -1.18 16.75 -36.34
C LYS A 423 -0.09 15.80 -36.85
N VAL A 424 -0.24 15.21 -38.04
CA VAL A 424 0.78 14.36 -38.65
C VAL A 424 2.08 15.14 -38.88
N VAL A 425 1.98 16.34 -39.47
CA VAL A 425 3.14 17.22 -39.69
C VAL A 425 3.78 17.64 -38.35
N GLY A 426 2.97 17.89 -37.32
CA GLY A 426 3.45 18.12 -35.96
C GLY A 426 4.26 16.94 -35.41
N ILE A 427 3.82 15.70 -35.63
CA ILE A 427 4.56 14.49 -35.23
C ILE A 427 5.88 14.38 -36.01
N CYS A 428 5.89 14.67 -37.32
CA CYS A 428 7.12 14.71 -38.12
C CYS A 428 8.14 15.71 -37.55
N ARG A 429 7.67 16.88 -37.11
CA ARG A 429 8.53 17.89 -36.44
C ARG A 429 9.11 17.37 -35.11
N ILE A 430 8.32 16.65 -34.33
CA ILE A 430 8.81 16.00 -33.09
C ILE A 430 9.91 14.99 -33.44
N MET A 431 9.72 14.16 -34.47
CA MET A 431 10.73 13.20 -34.91
C MET A 431 12.04 13.90 -35.28
N LEU A 432 11.98 14.96 -36.11
CA LEU A 432 13.17 15.74 -36.50
C LEU A 432 13.91 16.38 -35.32
N LYS A 433 13.18 16.77 -34.27
CA LYS A 433 13.76 17.39 -33.08
C LYS A 433 14.51 16.38 -32.19
N HIS A 434 14.02 15.16 -32.10
CA HIS A 434 14.52 14.15 -31.16
C HIS A 434 15.45 13.13 -31.82
N HIS A 435 15.29 12.85 -33.10
CA HIS A 435 16.06 11.83 -33.81
C HIS A 435 17.07 12.46 -34.75
N HIS A 436 18.34 12.07 -34.55
CA HIS A 436 19.47 12.60 -35.33
C HIS A 436 20.04 11.55 -36.32
N SER A 437 19.34 10.43 -36.51
CA SER A 437 19.79 9.31 -37.34
C SER A 437 19.38 9.48 -38.80
N SER A 438 20.32 9.26 -39.71
CA SER A 438 20.09 9.27 -41.17
C SER A 438 19.05 8.25 -41.62
N HIS A 439 18.86 7.16 -40.86
CA HIS A 439 17.89 6.11 -41.18
C HIS A 439 16.43 6.56 -41.12
N ILE A 440 16.13 7.63 -40.39
CA ILE A 440 14.76 8.16 -40.23
C ILE A 440 14.46 9.22 -41.28
N PHE A 441 15.48 9.97 -41.74
CA PHE A 441 15.28 11.09 -42.65
C PHE A 441 14.76 10.66 -44.02
N LEU A 442 15.25 9.56 -44.60
CA LEU A 442 14.78 9.14 -45.93
C LEU A 442 13.27 8.77 -45.93
N PRO A 443 12.78 7.89 -45.04
CA PRO A 443 11.33 7.62 -44.94
C PRO A 443 10.51 8.87 -44.63
N LEU A 444 11.02 9.77 -43.78
CA LEU A 444 10.33 10.99 -43.40
C LEU A 444 10.21 11.97 -44.58
N THR A 445 11.27 12.14 -45.37
CA THR A 445 11.25 12.92 -46.60
C THR A 445 10.22 12.37 -47.58
N HIS A 446 10.13 11.05 -47.73
CA HIS A 446 9.11 10.44 -48.60
C HIS A 446 7.68 10.77 -48.14
N LEU A 447 7.41 10.78 -46.83
CA LEU A 447 6.13 11.20 -46.27
C LEU A 447 5.84 12.68 -46.57
N LEU A 448 6.81 13.56 -46.32
CA LEU A 448 6.66 15.00 -46.49
C LEU A 448 6.48 15.39 -47.97
N VAL A 449 7.29 14.85 -48.88
CA VAL A 449 7.16 15.07 -50.33
C VAL A 449 5.79 14.62 -50.81
N ARG A 450 5.35 13.43 -50.40
CA ARG A 450 4.01 12.94 -50.76
C ARG A 450 2.90 13.84 -50.24
N THR A 451 3.07 14.41 -49.05
CA THR A 451 2.14 15.39 -48.49
C THR A 451 2.10 16.67 -49.33
N ILE A 452 3.25 17.19 -49.75
CA ILE A 452 3.36 18.38 -50.61
C ILE A 452 2.70 18.15 -51.97
N GLU A 453 2.82 16.95 -52.53
CA GLU A 453 2.29 16.64 -53.87
C GLU A 453 0.79 16.37 -53.87
N SER A 454 0.26 15.72 -52.83
CA SER A 454 -1.08 15.11 -52.88
C SER A 454 -2.09 15.62 -51.86
N PHE A 455 -1.67 16.36 -50.82
CA PHE A 455 -2.61 16.87 -49.83
C PHE A 455 -3.38 18.10 -50.36
N PRO A 456 -4.71 18.19 -50.19
CA PRO A 456 -5.52 19.25 -50.81
C PRO A 456 -5.36 20.61 -50.14
N ASP A 457 -5.15 20.64 -48.81
CA ASP A 457 -5.01 21.87 -48.05
C ASP A 457 -3.64 22.53 -48.23
N LEU A 458 -3.62 23.83 -48.52
CA LEU A 458 -2.40 24.58 -48.80
C LEU A 458 -1.50 24.75 -47.57
N GLU A 459 -2.08 25.04 -46.40
CA GLU A 459 -1.30 25.27 -45.18
C GLU A 459 -0.51 24.03 -44.81
N ILE A 460 -1.11 22.85 -44.89
CA ILE A 460 -0.44 21.59 -44.56
C ILE A 460 0.71 21.31 -45.53
N ARG A 461 0.56 21.62 -46.82
CA ARG A 461 1.64 21.48 -47.81
C ARG A 461 2.79 22.43 -47.51
N ASP A 462 2.49 23.67 -47.12
CA ASP A 462 3.50 24.67 -46.81
C ASP A 462 4.26 24.31 -45.53
N HIS A 463 3.57 23.82 -44.49
CA HIS A 463 4.23 23.29 -43.28
C HIS A 463 5.10 22.07 -43.59
N ALA A 464 4.64 21.17 -44.47
CA ALA A 464 5.42 20.02 -44.90
C ALA A 464 6.64 20.39 -45.75
N ARG A 465 6.61 21.52 -46.47
CA ARG A 465 7.76 22.06 -47.23
C ARG A 465 8.79 22.75 -46.33
N TYR A 466 8.33 23.32 -45.22
CA TYR A 466 9.21 23.97 -44.25
C TYR A 466 10.02 22.98 -43.42
N LEU A 467 9.44 21.83 -43.08
CA LEU A 467 10.13 20.69 -42.46
C LEU A 467 10.99 19.96 -43.49
#